data_AF-V9LA78-F1
#
_entry.id   AF-V9LA78-F1
#
_cell.length_a   1.000
_cell.length_b   1.000
_cell.length_c   1.000
_cell.angle_alpha   90.00
_cell.angle_beta   90.00
_cell.angle_gamma   90.00
#
_symmetry.space_group_name_H-M   'P 1'
#
loop_
_entity.id
_entity.type
_entity.pdbx_description
1 polymer ?
#
loop_
_entity_poly.entity_id
_entity_poly.type
_entity_poly.pdbx_seq_one_letter_code
_entity_poly.pdbx_strand_id
1 'polypeptide(L)'
;RRSSDLGEHSETVTSLDLVTCLESTHPQMTFLCRLKFALFAILNKMLIFLLVLGVLWILLLFLKYSSKKVKEQQDAVYEMVNKIIGVIHAHNRDWERNLELMPYIPIPHVRDTLIPPEDRSHMKKVWQKAVKFLESNESRIRTEGQRINGEDFLVWRWTQPSAYCDSIT
;
A
#
# COMPACT_ATOMS: atom_id res chain seq x y z
N ARG A 1 12.74 58.88 93.78
CA ARG A 1 11.44 59.39 93.24
C ARG A 1 11.07 58.53 92.04
N ARG A 2 10.14 57.58 92.22
CA ARG A 2 9.30 56.87 91.20
C ARG A 2 10.07 55.98 90.18
N SER A 3 10.05 54.64 90.27
CA SER A 3 9.05 53.68 89.70
C SER A 3 8.95 53.83 88.16
N SER A 4 9.02 52.84 87.24
CA SER A 4 8.79 51.38 87.16
C SER A 4 9.33 50.97 85.75
N ASP A 5 10.03 49.85 85.48
CA ASP A 5 9.59 48.45 85.32
C ASP A 5 9.47 47.99 83.83
N LEU A 6 9.87 46.72 83.54
CA LEU A 6 9.91 45.93 82.28
C LEU A 6 10.74 46.46 81.09
N GLY A 7 11.49 45.68 80.32
CA GLY A 7 11.66 44.23 80.18
C GLY A 7 12.32 43.94 78.82
N GLU A 8 13.26 42.99 78.82
CA GLU A 8 13.66 42.05 77.76
C GLU A 8 13.90 42.45 76.28
N HIS A 9 15.12 42.06 75.84
CA HIS A 9 15.58 41.54 74.55
C HIS A 9 15.13 42.14 73.20
N SER A 10 16.16 42.27 72.34
CA SER A 10 16.09 42.21 70.87
C SER A 10 15.65 43.56 70.26
N GLU A 11 16.17 44.08 69.14
CA GLU A 11 16.56 43.40 67.91
C GLU A 11 17.60 44.21 67.14
N THR A 12 18.57 43.48 66.60
CA THR A 12 19.42 43.85 65.47
C THR A 12 18.56 44.06 64.22
N VAL A 13 18.24 45.31 63.86
CA VAL A 13 17.46 45.59 62.64
C VAL A 13 18.02 46.80 61.91
N THR A 14 19.13 46.64 61.18
CA THR A 14 19.41 47.53 60.03
C THR A 14 20.36 46.92 59.00
N SER A 15 20.17 45.66 58.57
CA SER A 15 20.75 45.19 57.28
C SER A 15 20.21 43.82 56.83
N LEU A 16 18.90 43.56 56.95
CA LEU A 16 18.34 42.26 56.53
C LEU A 16 17.12 42.37 55.61
N ASP A 17 16.85 43.56 55.08
CA ASP A 17 15.80 43.71 54.07
C ASP A 17 16.41 44.17 52.74
N LEU A 18 16.02 43.49 51.67
CA LEU A 18 16.45 43.67 50.28
C LEU A 18 17.76 42.99 49.81
N VAL A 19 17.99 41.74 50.17
CA VAL A 19 18.56 40.79 49.20
C VAL A 19 17.41 40.00 48.58
N THR A 20 16.68 40.64 47.67
CA THR A 20 15.49 40.10 47.00
C THR A 20 15.81 39.14 45.85
N CYS A 21 17.03 38.59 45.78
CA CYS A 21 17.37 37.46 44.94
C CYS A 21 18.65 36.80 45.45
N LEU A 22 18.52 35.64 46.11
CA LEU A 22 19.59 34.64 46.10
C LEU A 22 19.38 33.81 44.84
N GLU A 23 19.91 34.29 43.72
CA GLU A 23 20.13 33.40 42.58
C GLU A 23 21.14 32.36 43.05
N SER A 24 20.67 31.15 43.34
CA SER A 24 21.53 30.01 43.59
C SER A 24 22.19 29.62 42.27
N THR A 25 23.21 30.36 41.86
CA THR A 25 23.94 30.17 40.60
C THR A 25 24.86 28.94 40.66
N HIS A 26 24.84 28.14 41.73
CA HIS A 26 25.59 26.90 41.78
C HIS A 26 24.94 25.85 42.68
N PRO A 27 24.12 24.93 42.11
CA PRO A 27 23.95 23.64 42.76
C PRO A 27 25.33 22.96 42.71
N GLN A 28 25.91 22.70 43.88
CA GLN A 28 27.03 21.78 44.04
C GLN A 28 26.52 20.37 43.68
N MET A 29 26.43 20.11 42.36
CA MET A 29 25.97 18.85 41.82
C MET A 29 27.01 17.79 42.16
N THR A 30 26.69 16.93 43.13
CA THR A 30 27.52 15.77 43.52
C THR A 30 27.86 14.96 42.27
N PHE A 31 29.06 14.36 42.20
CA PHE A 31 29.55 13.59 41.03
C PHE A 31 28.53 12.58 40.48
N LEU A 32 27.72 11.98 41.35
CA LEU A 32 26.61 11.09 41.01
C LEU A 32 25.54 11.73 40.13
N CYS A 33 25.22 13.01 40.32
CA CYS A 33 24.24 13.72 39.51
C CYS A 33 24.76 13.92 38.08
N ARG A 34 26.01 14.37 37.92
CA ARG A 34 26.65 14.50 36.60
C ARG A 34 26.79 13.14 35.89
N LEU A 35 27.14 12.09 36.64
CA LEU A 35 27.21 10.73 36.10
C LEU A 35 25.84 10.22 35.66
N LYS A 36 24.78 10.48 36.43
CA LYS A 36 23.41 10.09 36.07
C LYS A 36 22.92 10.80 34.82
N PHE A 37 23.15 12.10 34.68
CA PHE A 37 22.77 12.83 33.46
C PHE A 37 23.58 12.37 32.24
N ALA A 38 24.87 12.11 32.39
CA ALA A 38 25.71 11.60 31.30
C ALA A 38 25.27 10.19 30.87
N LEU A 39 25.03 9.28 31.82
CA LEU A 39 24.53 7.94 31.53
C LEU A 39 23.14 7.98 30.91
N PHE A 40 22.23 8.81 31.41
CA PHE A 40 20.90 8.99 30.85
C PHE A 40 20.95 9.55 29.42
N ALA A 41 21.83 10.51 29.14
CA ALA A 41 22.02 11.06 27.80
C ALA A 41 22.52 9.98 26.82
N ILE A 42 23.50 9.16 27.23
CA ILE A 42 24.02 8.05 26.42
C ILE A 42 22.93 6.99 26.20
N LEU A 43 22.22 6.58 27.25
CA LEU A 43 21.12 5.62 27.17
C LEU A 43 19.99 6.13 26.26
N ASN A 44 19.62 7.40 26.36
CA ASN A 44 18.59 8.00 25.52
C ASN A 44 19.02 8.04 24.04
N LYS A 45 20.28 8.38 23.76
CA LYS A 45 20.84 8.33 22.39
C LYS A 45 20.81 6.92 21.82
N MET A 46 21.20 5.92 22.62
CA MET A 46 21.11 4.50 22.23
C MET A 46 19.67 4.05 22.01
N LEU A 47 18.74 4.46 22.88
CA LEU A 47 17.32 4.16 22.76
C LEU A 47 16.74 4.76 21.48
N ILE A 48 17.04 6.01 21.17
CA ILE A 48 16.62 6.67 19.92
C ILE A 48 17.18 5.93 18.71
N PHE A 49 18.45 5.53 18.75
CA PHE A 49 19.05 4.75 17.66
C PHE A 49 18.34 3.41 17.44
N LEU A 50 18.05 2.68 18.52
CA LEU A 50 17.28 1.43 18.46
C LEU A 50 15.86 1.64 17.94
N LEU A 51 15.19 2.73 18.36
CA LEU A 51 13.87 3.09 17.86
C LEU A 51 13.90 3.37 16.36
N VAL A 52 14.88 4.14 15.87
CA VAL A 52 15.04 4.43 14.43
C VAL A 52 15.29 3.14 13.64
N LEU A 53 16.17 2.27 14.12
CA LEU A 53 16.41 0.96 13.49
C LEU A 53 15.15 0.11 13.47
N GLY A 54 14.40 0.06 14.58
CA GLY A 54 13.13 -0.66 14.68
C GLY A 54 12.09 -0.14 13.70
N VAL A 55 11.90 1.18 13.64
CA VAL A 55 10.98 1.83 12.68
C VAL A 55 11.39 1.52 11.24
N LEU A 56 12.68 1.61 10.91
CA LEU A 56 13.18 1.28 9.58
C LEU A 56 12.89 -0.19 9.23
N TRP A 57 13.12 -1.11 10.16
CA TRP A 57 12.83 -2.53 9.99
C TRP A 57 11.33 -2.79 9.77
N ILE A 58 10.48 -2.18 10.58
CA ILE A 58 9.01 -2.26 10.44
C ILE A 58 8.58 -1.74 9.07
N LEU A 59 9.13 -0.60 8.62
CA LEU A 59 8.82 -0.03 7.32
C LEU A 59 9.25 -0.97 6.18
N LEU A 60 10.44 -1.57 6.24
CA LEU A 60 10.90 -2.54 5.25
C LEU A 60 10.01 -3.77 5.18
N LEU A 61 9.61 -4.31 6.34
CA LEU A 61 8.67 -5.44 6.39
C LEU A 61 7.30 -5.06 5.83
N PHE A 62 6.80 -3.87 6.14
CA PHE A 62 5.53 -3.35 5.62
C PHE A 62 5.55 -3.19 4.09
N LEU A 63 6.63 -2.63 3.54
CA LEU A 63 6.83 -2.50 2.09
C LEU A 63 6.94 -3.86 1.40
N LYS A 64 7.70 -4.79 1.98
CA LYS A 64 7.82 -6.16 1.49
C LYS A 64 6.46 -6.88 1.50
N TYR A 65 5.69 -6.72 2.57
CA TYR A 65 4.35 -7.31 2.71
C TYR A 65 3.38 -6.76 1.66
N SER A 66 3.33 -5.44 1.51
CA SER A 66 2.49 -4.77 0.52
C SER A 66 2.87 -5.17 -0.90
N SER A 67 4.18 -5.26 -1.19
CA SER A 67 4.68 -5.72 -2.49
C SER A 67 4.24 -7.16 -2.80
N LYS A 68 4.28 -8.05 -1.81
CA LYS A 68 3.80 -9.43 -1.97
C LYS A 68 2.29 -9.46 -2.26
N LYS A 69 1.51 -8.63 -1.57
CA LYS A 69 0.06 -8.56 -1.76
C LYS A 69 -0.34 -8.07 -3.15
N VAL A 70 0.43 -7.14 -3.72
CA VAL A 70 0.23 -6.67 -5.11
C VAL A 70 0.56 -7.78 -6.12
N LYS A 71 1.64 -8.55 -5.90
CA LYS A 71 2.04 -9.66 -6.78
C LYS A 71 0.99 -10.77 -6.86
N GLU A 72 0.48 -11.24 -5.71
CA GLU A 72 -0.54 -12.31 -5.67
C GLU A 72 -1.82 -11.93 -6.43
N GLN A 73 -2.21 -10.66 -6.40
CA GLN A 73 -3.37 -10.16 -7.14
C GLN A 73 -3.10 -10.08 -8.64
N GLN A 74 -1.87 -9.78 -9.04
CA GLN A 74 -1.48 -9.71 -10.44
C GLN A 74 -1.35 -11.11 -11.04
N ASP A 75 -0.79 -12.09 -10.32
CA ASP A 75 -0.61 -13.45 -10.82
C ASP A 75 -1.96 -14.09 -11.20
N ALA A 76 -2.98 -13.97 -10.35
CA ALA A 76 -4.33 -14.46 -10.64
C ALA A 76 -4.98 -13.74 -11.84
N VAL A 77 -4.69 -12.45 -12.03
CA VAL A 77 -5.18 -11.68 -13.17
C VAL A 77 -4.46 -12.12 -14.45
N TYR A 78 -3.14 -12.29 -14.42
CA TYR A 78 -2.36 -12.77 -15.57
C TYR A 78 -2.73 -14.19 -15.97
N GLU A 79 -2.94 -15.09 -15.00
CA GLU A 79 -3.43 -16.44 -15.26
C GLU A 79 -4.79 -16.40 -15.95
N MET A 80 -5.72 -15.57 -15.45
CA MET A 80 -7.04 -15.38 -16.06
C MET A 80 -6.92 -14.82 -17.49
N VAL A 81 -6.07 -13.82 -17.71
CA VAL A 81 -5.82 -13.23 -19.05
C VAL A 81 -5.29 -14.28 -20.01
N ASN A 82 -4.32 -15.10 -19.58
CA ASN A 82 -3.78 -16.18 -20.41
C ASN A 82 -4.84 -17.24 -20.76
N LYS A 83 -5.73 -17.58 -19.82
CA LYS A 83 -6.87 -18.47 -20.07
C LYS A 83 -7.83 -17.88 -21.11
N ILE A 84 -8.16 -16.59 -21.00
CA ILE A 84 -8.99 -15.87 -21.98
C ILE A 84 -8.35 -15.89 -23.37
N ILE A 85 -7.07 -15.51 -23.48
CA ILE A 85 -6.33 -15.52 -24.74
C ILE A 85 -6.32 -16.92 -25.34
N GLY A 86 -6.10 -17.96 -24.52
CA GLY A 86 -6.10 -19.35 -24.97
C GLY A 86 -7.42 -19.76 -25.62
N VAL A 87 -8.57 -19.41 -25.03
CA VAL A 87 -9.90 -19.71 -25.59
C VAL A 87 -10.12 -18.98 -26.90
N ILE A 88 -9.82 -17.66 -26.95
CA ILE A 88 -10.02 -16.86 -28.16
C ILE A 88 -9.12 -17.36 -29.29
N HIS A 89 -7.85 -17.65 -28.99
CA HIS A 89 -6.88 -18.14 -29.96
C HIS A 89 -7.23 -19.55 -30.47
N ALA A 90 -7.70 -20.44 -29.60
CA ALA A 90 -8.16 -21.76 -29.99
C ALA A 90 -9.36 -21.66 -30.95
N HIS A 91 -10.36 -20.85 -30.60
CA HIS A 91 -11.51 -20.61 -31.47
C HIS A 91 -11.12 -19.95 -32.80
N ASN A 92 -10.19 -18.99 -32.81
CA ASN A 92 -9.69 -18.39 -34.05
C ASN A 92 -9.00 -19.44 -34.94
N ARG A 93 -8.22 -20.35 -34.35
CA ARG A 93 -7.58 -21.45 -35.09
C ARG A 93 -8.59 -22.44 -35.66
N ASP A 94 -9.66 -22.73 -34.92
CA ASP A 94 -10.72 -23.62 -35.37
C ASP A 94 -11.57 -22.95 -36.47
N TRP A 95 -11.78 -21.63 -36.38
CA TRP A 95 -12.36 -20.82 -37.45
C TRP A 95 -11.52 -20.89 -38.74
N GLU A 96 -10.20 -20.68 -38.65
CA GLU A 96 -9.29 -20.76 -39.80
C GLU A 96 -9.35 -22.14 -40.49
N ARG A 97 -9.57 -23.21 -39.72
CA ARG A 97 -9.67 -24.58 -40.24
C ARG A 97 -11.02 -24.90 -40.85
N ASN A 98 -12.10 -24.46 -40.22
CA ASN A 98 -13.46 -24.87 -40.58
C ASN A 98 -14.19 -23.85 -41.48
N LEU A 99 -13.58 -22.68 -41.75
CA LEU A 99 -14.19 -21.58 -42.51
C LEU A 99 -15.59 -21.21 -42.00
N GLU A 100 -15.79 -21.24 -40.68
CA GLU A 100 -17.06 -20.87 -40.09
C GLU A 100 -17.39 -19.39 -40.32
N LEU A 101 -18.69 -19.05 -40.23
CA LEU A 101 -19.25 -17.81 -40.75
C LEU A 101 -18.69 -16.53 -40.09
N MET A 102 -18.13 -16.59 -38.87
CA MET A 102 -17.78 -15.38 -38.09
C MET A 102 -16.60 -15.56 -37.10
N PRO A 103 -15.56 -14.70 -37.15
CA PRO A 103 -14.41 -14.73 -36.22
C PRO A 103 -14.66 -13.87 -34.96
N TYR A 104 -15.85 -13.99 -34.35
CA TYR A 104 -16.23 -13.19 -33.17
C TYR A 104 -16.77 -14.09 -32.06
N ILE A 105 -16.33 -13.84 -30.83
CA ILE A 105 -16.81 -14.60 -29.66
C ILE A 105 -17.45 -13.66 -28.65
N PRO A 106 -18.72 -13.89 -28.23
CA PRO A 106 -19.34 -13.12 -27.17
C PRO A 106 -18.56 -13.25 -25.85
N ILE A 107 -18.28 -12.12 -25.20
CA ILE A 107 -17.62 -12.10 -23.88
C ILE A 107 -18.36 -12.95 -22.83
N PRO A 108 -19.71 -12.94 -22.76
CA PRO A 108 -20.44 -13.80 -21.82
C PRO A 108 -20.18 -15.30 -22.04
N HIS A 109 -20.02 -15.72 -23.30
CA HIS A 109 -19.74 -17.12 -23.61
C HIS A 109 -18.35 -17.54 -23.11
N VAL A 110 -17.32 -16.71 -23.34
CA VAL A 110 -15.96 -16.99 -22.85
C VAL A 110 -15.93 -17.07 -21.32
N ARG A 111 -16.60 -16.15 -20.64
CA ARG A 111 -16.70 -16.16 -19.18
C ARG A 111 -17.33 -17.44 -18.67
N ASP A 112 -18.41 -17.86 -19.28
CA ASP A 112 -19.19 -19.02 -18.84
C ASP A 112 -18.46 -20.34 -19.13
N THR A 113 -17.60 -20.38 -20.16
CA THR A 113 -16.66 -21.49 -20.42
C THR A 113 -15.51 -21.54 -19.41
N LEU A 114 -15.00 -20.39 -18.97
CA LEU A 114 -13.83 -20.31 -18.08
C LEU A 114 -14.17 -20.38 -16.58
N ILE A 115 -15.37 -19.95 -16.19
CA ILE A 115 -15.77 -19.79 -14.78
C ILE A 115 -17.06 -20.60 -14.53
N PRO A 116 -16.94 -21.73 -13.82
CA PRO A 116 -18.10 -22.51 -13.37
C PRO A 116 -19.08 -21.64 -12.56
N PRO A 117 -20.38 -21.97 -12.56
CA PRO A 117 -21.41 -21.17 -11.88
C PRO A 117 -21.12 -20.95 -10.39
N GLU A 118 -20.52 -21.93 -9.72
CA GLU A 118 -20.18 -21.89 -8.29
C GLU A 118 -19.15 -20.78 -7.96
N ASP A 119 -18.16 -20.56 -8.84
CA ASP A 119 -17.05 -19.64 -8.61
C ASP A 119 -17.29 -18.21 -9.12
N ARG A 120 -18.44 -17.96 -9.76
CA ARG A 120 -18.74 -16.66 -10.41
C ARG A 120 -18.64 -15.48 -9.45
N SER A 121 -19.08 -15.64 -8.20
CA SER A 121 -19.09 -14.55 -7.21
C SER A 121 -17.66 -14.19 -6.77
N HIS A 122 -16.82 -15.20 -6.50
CA HIS A 122 -15.45 -15.05 -6.06
C HIS A 122 -14.55 -14.51 -7.17
N MET A 123 -14.67 -15.05 -8.38
CA MET A 123 -13.81 -14.69 -9.51
C MET A 123 -14.21 -13.40 -10.23
N LYS A 124 -15.39 -12.81 -9.94
CA LYS A 124 -15.90 -11.59 -10.59
C LYS A 124 -14.89 -10.44 -10.59
N LYS A 125 -14.23 -10.20 -9.45
CA LYS A 125 -13.23 -9.13 -9.31
C LYS A 125 -11.99 -9.37 -10.16
N VAL A 126 -11.54 -10.62 -10.24
CA VAL A 126 -10.38 -11.02 -11.06
C VAL A 126 -10.74 -10.91 -12.53
N TRP A 127 -11.91 -11.40 -12.93
CA TRP A 127 -12.44 -11.27 -14.29
C TRP A 127 -12.49 -9.82 -14.76
N GLN A 128 -13.09 -8.91 -13.98
CA GLN A 128 -13.18 -7.49 -14.34
C GLN A 128 -11.80 -6.83 -14.50
N LYS A 129 -10.85 -7.16 -13.61
CA LYS A 129 -9.47 -6.67 -13.73
C LYS A 129 -8.77 -7.24 -14.97
N ALA A 130 -8.98 -8.52 -15.28
CA ALA A 130 -8.42 -9.18 -16.45
C ALA A 130 -8.95 -8.59 -17.76
N VAL A 131 -10.26 -8.38 -17.88
CA VAL A 131 -10.88 -7.72 -19.05
C VAL A 131 -10.31 -6.31 -19.23
N LYS A 132 -10.24 -5.52 -18.15
CA LYS A 132 -9.67 -4.17 -18.21
C LYS A 132 -8.19 -4.17 -18.61
N PHE A 133 -7.43 -5.14 -18.09
CA PHE A 133 -6.02 -5.31 -18.45
C PHE A 133 -5.88 -5.64 -19.93
N LEU A 134 -6.72 -6.54 -20.45
CA LEU A 134 -6.76 -6.95 -21.84
C LEU A 134 -7.03 -5.75 -22.76
N GLU A 135 -8.08 -4.98 -22.48
CA GLU A 135 -8.45 -3.79 -23.26
C GLU A 135 -7.36 -2.71 -23.27
N SER A 136 -6.57 -2.61 -22.19
CA SER A 136 -5.56 -1.55 -22.04
C SER A 136 -4.17 -1.96 -22.54
N ASN A 137 -3.83 -3.26 -22.54
CA ASN A 137 -2.46 -3.74 -22.79
C ASN A 137 -2.35 -4.72 -23.96
N GLU A 138 -3.40 -5.44 -24.33
CA GLU A 138 -3.36 -6.45 -25.40
C GLU A 138 -3.97 -5.92 -26.69
N SER A 139 -3.11 -5.53 -27.63
CA SER A 139 -3.52 -5.01 -28.94
C SER A 139 -4.07 -6.08 -29.90
N ARG A 140 -3.82 -7.36 -29.60
CA ARG A 140 -4.19 -8.52 -30.44
C ARG A 140 -5.68 -8.87 -30.38
N ILE A 141 -6.37 -8.40 -29.36
CA ILE A 141 -7.79 -8.66 -29.13
C ILE A 141 -8.50 -7.31 -29.09
N ARG A 142 -9.53 -7.17 -29.92
CA ARG A 142 -10.36 -5.97 -29.96
C ARG A 142 -11.74 -6.29 -29.42
N THR A 143 -12.18 -5.50 -28.45
CA THR A 143 -13.57 -5.51 -27.97
C THR A 143 -14.44 -4.69 -28.92
N GLU A 144 -15.46 -5.30 -29.50
CA GLU A 144 -16.42 -4.64 -30.39
C GLU A 144 -17.85 -4.91 -29.91
N GLY A 145 -18.75 -3.95 -30.10
CA GLY A 145 -20.19 -4.18 -29.91
C GLY A 145 -20.78 -4.71 -31.21
N GLN A 146 -21.41 -5.87 -31.16
CA GLN A 146 -22.05 -6.49 -32.32
C GLN A 146 -23.48 -6.90 -32.00
N ARG A 147 -24.37 -6.71 -32.96
CA ARG A 147 -25.76 -7.15 -32.84
C ARG A 147 -25.90 -8.57 -33.37
N ILE A 148 -26.05 -9.55 -32.48
CA ILE A 148 -26.20 -10.97 -32.80
C ILE A 148 -27.64 -11.35 -32.48
N ASN A 149 -28.35 -11.94 -33.45
CA ASN A 149 -29.75 -12.38 -33.29
C ASN A 149 -30.72 -11.28 -32.78
N GLY A 150 -30.42 -10.01 -33.07
CA GLY A 150 -31.25 -8.86 -32.66
C GLY A 150 -30.87 -8.25 -31.31
N GLU A 151 -29.95 -8.85 -30.55
CA GLU A 151 -29.44 -8.35 -29.28
C GLU A 151 -28.01 -7.81 -29.42
N ASP A 152 -27.69 -6.73 -28.70
CA ASP A 152 -26.35 -6.14 -28.69
C ASP A 152 -25.45 -6.86 -27.68
N PHE A 153 -24.38 -7.45 -28.17
CA PHE A 153 -23.37 -8.13 -27.39
C PHE A 153 -22.00 -7.48 -27.54
N LEU A 154 -21.24 -7.46 -26.45
CA LEU A 154 -19.80 -7.23 -26.54
C LEU A 154 -19.13 -8.53 -26.98
N VAL A 155 -18.35 -8.44 -28.04
CA VAL A 155 -17.61 -9.54 -28.64
C VAL A 155 -16.11 -9.25 -28.62
N TRP A 156 -15.31 -10.30 -28.55
CA TRP A 156 -13.89 -10.25 -28.80
C TRP A 156 -13.56 -10.74 -30.20
N ARG A 157 -12.71 -9.96 -30.88
CA ARG A 157 -12.18 -10.25 -32.21
C ARG A 157 -10.66 -10.35 -32.16
N TRP A 158 -10.10 -11.39 -32.78
CA TRP A 158 -8.67 -11.48 -33.00
C TRP A 158 -8.26 -10.55 -34.15
N THR A 159 -7.32 -9.63 -33.92
CA THR A 159 -6.93 -8.60 -34.89
C THR A 159 -5.63 -8.90 -35.63
N GLN A 160 -4.86 -9.89 -35.19
CA GLN A 160 -3.63 -10.22 -35.91
C GLN A 160 -3.97 -10.82 -37.28
N PRO A 161 -3.31 -10.36 -38.36
CA PRO A 161 -3.50 -10.95 -39.67
C PRO A 161 -3.14 -12.44 -39.61
N SER A 162 -4.08 -13.28 -40.05
CA SER A 162 -3.80 -14.69 -40.30
C SER A 162 -2.77 -14.81 -41.41
N ALA A 163 -1.84 -15.77 -41.33
CA ALA A 163 -0.84 -16.01 -42.38
C ALA A 163 -1.42 -16.23 -43.79
N TYR A 164 -2.73 -16.53 -43.89
CA TYR A 164 -3.48 -16.60 -45.14
C TYR A 164 -3.57 -15.26 -45.89
N CYS A 165 -3.48 -14.12 -45.19
CA CYS A 165 -3.58 -12.80 -45.81
C CYS A 165 -2.23 -12.31 -46.37
N ASP A 166 -1.11 -12.85 -45.88
CA ASP A 166 0.24 -12.50 -46.32
C ASP A 166 0.62 -13.19 -47.64
N SER A 167 -0.05 -14.27 -48.03
CA SER A 167 0.19 -14.96 -49.32
C SER A 167 -0.56 -14.33 -50.51
N ILE A 168 -1.40 -13.33 -50.27
CA ILE A 168 -2.22 -12.65 -51.27
C ILE A 168 -1.62 -11.29 -51.69
N THR A 169 -0.54 -10.84 -51.04
CA THR A 169 0.19 -9.61 -51.38
C THR A 169 1.54 -9.94 -52.01
#